data_AF-A0A2A2QCA7-F1
#
_entry.id   AF-A0A2A2QCA7-F1
#
_cell.length_a   1.000
_cell.length_b   1.000
_cell.length_c   1.000
_cell.angle_alpha   90.00
_cell.angle_beta   90.00
_cell.angle_gamma   90.00
#
_symmetry.space_group_name_H-M   'P 1'
#
loop_
_entity.id
_entity.type
_entity.pdbx_description
1 polymer ?
#
loop_
_entity_poly.entity_id
_entity_poly.type
_entity_poly.pdbx_seq_one_letter_code
_entity_poly.pdbx_strand_id
1 'polypeptide(L)'
;MRSLILTFLISSAALLHAESRTWKSSDGTQSFTGDYVTHDAKRVTIRRADGRVFTLELTKLHEADKSWLSTKQVPGRKDAEPLPDPNAVFDTLCFGDPRADVAKKLKESKIVEAGLDETFLGRVGLNGTYRTRKQIGGLHCELYFDWSAGGNLTEVSLQTQGVDRTAYAGRLKGNWSELADLLTMLHGKPLQHADFPPIGELQDDLFLASHLWRLEGGGSALLGTSMQGGKFLVVVRFTQERINPVTVP
;
A
#
# COMPACT_ATOMS: atom_id res chain seq x y z
N MET A 1 12.46 60.39 -7.17
CA MET A 1 11.49 59.40 -6.64
C MET A 1 11.58 58.16 -7.52
N ARG A 2 12.07 57.03 -6.96
CA ARG A 2 12.25 55.77 -7.69
C ARG A 2 10.90 55.06 -7.79
N SER A 3 10.42 54.83 -9.01
CA SER A 3 9.19 54.09 -9.27
C SER A 3 9.50 52.59 -9.23
N LEU A 4 8.95 51.87 -8.24
CA LEU A 4 9.03 50.42 -8.12
C LEU A 4 7.92 49.82 -8.99
N ILE A 5 8.29 49.15 -10.08
CA ILE A 5 7.36 48.33 -10.87
C ILE A 5 7.24 46.99 -10.16
N LEU A 6 6.08 46.75 -9.54
CA LEU A 6 5.74 45.49 -8.88
C LEU A 6 5.15 44.53 -9.93
N THR A 7 5.98 43.60 -10.43
CA THR A 7 5.55 42.54 -11.34
C THR A 7 4.74 41.50 -10.56
N PHE A 8 3.43 41.49 -10.76
CA PHE A 8 2.55 40.43 -10.24
C PHE A 8 2.79 39.14 -11.05
N LEU A 9 3.57 38.21 -10.50
CA LEU A 9 3.63 36.83 -10.99
C LEU A 9 2.31 36.14 -10.64
N ILE A 10 1.39 36.06 -11.61
CA ILE A 10 0.23 35.20 -11.51
C ILE A 10 0.73 33.77 -11.69
N SER A 11 1.03 33.11 -10.57
CA SER A 11 1.32 31.67 -10.55
C SER A 11 0.02 30.94 -10.89
N SER A 12 -0.13 30.60 -12.17
CA SER A 12 -1.22 29.75 -12.65
C SER A 12 -0.97 28.34 -12.14
N ALA A 13 -1.52 28.02 -10.96
CA ALA A 13 -1.65 26.64 -10.54
C ALA A 13 -2.54 25.93 -11.58
N ALA A 14 -1.93 25.10 -12.41
CA ALA A 14 -2.66 24.24 -13.33
C ALA A 14 -3.55 23.30 -12.48
N LEU A 15 -4.82 23.66 -12.36
CA LEU A 15 -5.87 22.75 -11.92
C LEU A 15 -5.92 21.63 -12.96
N LEU A 16 -5.29 20.49 -12.66
CA LEU A 16 -5.53 19.23 -13.35
C LEU A 16 -7.02 18.92 -13.18
N HIS A 17 -7.82 19.23 -14.20
CA HIS A 17 -9.23 18.91 -14.24
C HIS A 17 -9.34 17.40 -14.36
N ALA A 18 -9.64 16.73 -13.24
CA ALA A 18 -9.99 15.33 -13.25
C ALA A 18 -11.37 15.21 -13.92
N GLU A 19 -11.46 14.41 -14.98
CA GLU A 19 -12.66 14.34 -15.82
C GLU A 19 -13.72 13.49 -15.12
N SER A 20 -14.73 14.15 -14.55
CA SER A 20 -15.86 13.51 -13.87
C SER A 20 -16.77 12.83 -14.88
N ARG A 21 -17.03 11.53 -14.70
CA ARG A 21 -17.90 10.75 -15.58
C ARG A 21 -18.70 9.67 -14.84
N THR A 22 -19.73 9.16 -15.52
CA THR A 22 -20.50 8.01 -15.04
C THR A 22 -19.88 6.72 -15.58
N TRP A 23 -19.41 5.89 -14.65
CA TRP A 23 -18.82 4.58 -14.89
C TRP A 23 -19.87 3.50 -14.75
N LYS A 24 -19.75 2.42 -15.51
CA LYS A 24 -20.71 1.31 -15.52
C LYS A 24 -20.02 -0.02 -15.29
N SER A 25 -20.72 -0.94 -14.62
CA SER A 25 -20.32 -2.34 -14.51
C SER A 25 -20.29 -3.01 -15.89
N SER A 26 -19.58 -4.13 -16.01
CA SER A 26 -19.42 -4.88 -17.26
C SER A 26 -20.75 -5.27 -17.92
N ASP A 27 -21.77 -5.56 -17.12
CA ASP A 27 -23.14 -5.87 -17.54
C ASP A 27 -24.05 -4.63 -17.69
N GLY A 28 -23.54 -3.44 -17.34
CA GLY A 28 -24.26 -2.17 -17.41
C GLY A 28 -25.37 -1.98 -16.37
N THR A 29 -25.54 -2.91 -15.43
CA THR A 29 -26.64 -2.87 -14.43
C THR A 29 -26.37 -1.89 -13.29
N GLN A 30 -25.10 -1.63 -12.99
CA GLN A 30 -24.67 -0.71 -11.96
C GLN A 30 -23.93 0.48 -12.57
N SER A 31 -24.12 1.65 -11.99
CA SER A 31 -23.38 2.84 -12.39
C SER A 31 -23.09 3.75 -11.21
N PHE A 32 -22.00 4.51 -11.31
CA PHE A 32 -21.65 5.53 -10.33
C PHE A 32 -20.85 6.66 -11.00
N THR A 33 -20.90 7.84 -10.40
CA THR A 33 -20.15 9.01 -10.86
C THR A 33 -18.83 9.14 -10.11
N GLY A 34 -17.76 9.41 -10.84
CA GLY A 34 -16.45 9.69 -10.28
C GLY A 34 -15.47 10.24 -11.31
N ASP A 35 -14.44 10.91 -10.80
CA ASP A 35 -13.36 11.48 -11.59
C ASP A 35 -12.36 10.40 -11.98
N TYR A 36 -12.00 10.34 -13.26
CA TYR A 36 -10.83 9.58 -13.69
C TYR A 36 -9.55 10.15 -13.06
N VAL A 37 -8.75 9.28 -12.46
CA VAL A 37 -7.44 9.63 -11.90
C VAL A 37 -6.32 9.09 -12.79
N THR A 38 -6.28 7.78 -13.02
CA THR A 38 -5.30 7.09 -13.88
C THR A 38 -5.83 5.72 -14.30
N HIS A 39 -5.22 5.08 -15.29
CA HIS A 39 -5.44 3.67 -15.60
C HIS A 39 -4.19 2.99 -16.14
N ASP A 40 -4.21 1.67 -16.07
CA ASP A 40 -3.22 0.77 -16.63
C ASP A 40 -3.92 -0.27 -17.54
N ALA A 41 -3.19 -1.29 -18.01
CA ALA A 41 -3.73 -2.31 -18.92
C ALA A 41 -4.84 -3.20 -18.30
N LYS A 42 -4.93 -3.23 -16.97
CA LYS A 42 -5.82 -4.11 -16.21
C LYS A 42 -6.76 -3.37 -15.27
N ARG A 43 -6.42 -2.16 -14.81
CA ARG A 43 -7.18 -1.43 -13.79
C ARG A 43 -7.31 0.07 -14.07
N VAL A 44 -8.34 0.69 -13.49
CA VAL A 44 -8.56 2.14 -13.47
C VAL A 44 -8.69 2.62 -12.04
N THR A 45 -8.13 3.80 -11.75
CA THR A 45 -8.28 4.49 -10.47
C THR A 45 -9.26 5.65 -10.62
N ILE A 46 -10.26 5.68 -9.75
CA ILE A 46 -11.36 6.64 -9.79
C ILE A 46 -11.51 7.30 -8.42
N ARG A 47 -11.76 8.61 -8.43
CA ARG A 47 -12.07 9.40 -7.22
C ARG A 47 -13.56 9.75 -7.19
N ARG A 48 -14.27 9.41 -6.12
CA ARG A 48 -15.68 9.79 -5.94
C ARG A 48 -15.81 11.23 -5.43
N ALA A 49 -17.03 11.75 -5.48
CA ALA A 49 -17.36 13.10 -5.01
C ALA A 49 -17.07 13.31 -3.50
N ASP A 50 -17.07 12.24 -2.70
CA ASP A 50 -16.69 12.27 -1.28
C ASP A 50 -15.16 12.30 -1.05
N GLY A 51 -14.37 12.37 -2.12
CA GLY A 51 -12.91 12.39 -2.08
C GLY A 51 -12.26 11.00 -2.00
N ARG A 52 -13.04 9.92 -1.84
CA ARG A 52 -12.48 8.56 -1.76
C ARG A 52 -11.96 8.10 -3.11
N VAL A 53 -10.78 7.49 -3.11
CA VAL A 53 -10.12 6.93 -4.30
C VAL A 53 -10.14 5.42 -4.21
N PHE A 54 -10.48 4.76 -5.31
CA PHE A 54 -10.51 3.30 -5.39
C PHE A 54 -10.17 2.82 -6.80
N THR A 55 -9.74 1.56 -6.89
CA THR A 55 -9.26 0.96 -8.13
C THR A 55 -10.19 -0.16 -8.57
N LEU A 56 -10.58 -0.17 -9.85
CA LEU A 56 -11.43 -1.18 -10.46
C LEU A 56 -10.67 -1.92 -11.55
N GLU A 57 -10.88 -3.23 -11.67
CA GLU A 57 -10.43 -3.98 -12.84
C GLU A 57 -11.18 -3.52 -14.10
N LEU A 58 -10.46 -3.33 -15.20
CA LEU A 58 -11.02 -3.02 -16.52
C LEU A 58 -11.99 -4.11 -16.96
N THR A 59 -11.80 -5.37 -16.57
CA THR A 59 -12.73 -6.47 -16.87
C THR A 59 -14.12 -6.26 -16.28
N LYS A 60 -14.21 -5.53 -15.15
CA LYS A 60 -15.45 -5.21 -14.44
C LYS A 60 -16.12 -3.94 -14.96
N LEU A 61 -15.52 -3.25 -15.91
CA LEU A 61 -16.09 -2.08 -16.56
C LEU A 61 -16.87 -2.44 -17.81
N HIS A 62 -17.85 -1.62 -18.13
CA HIS A 62 -18.56 -1.67 -19.41
C HIS A 62 -17.62 -1.35 -20.58
N GLU A 63 -17.87 -1.93 -21.77
CA GLU A 63 -17.03 -1.72 -22.97
C GLU A 63 -16.88 -0.25 -23.38
N ALA A 64 -17.92 0.55 -23.18
CA ALA A 64 -17.88 2.00 -23.41
C ALA A 64 -16.82 2.69 -22.53
N ASP A 65 -16.64 2.24 -21.29
CA ASP A 65 -15.66 2.81 -20.38
C ASP A 65 -14.24 2.36 -20.72
N LYS A 66 -14.06 1.09 -21.12
CA LYS A 66 -12.78 0.59 -21.64
C LYS A 66 -12.35 1.32 -22.91
N SER A 67 -13.29 1.53 -23.82
CA SER A 67 -13.07 2.27 -25.07
C SER A 67 -12.69 3.71 -24.78
N TRP A 68 -13.40 4.38 -23.86
CA TRP A 68 -13.03 5.73 -23.45
C TRP A 68 -11.63 5.78 -22.82
N LEU A 69 -11.27 4.83 -21.97
CA LEU A 69 -9.91 4.73 -21.40
C LEU A 69 -8.85 4.61 -22.50
N SER A 70 -9.12 3.82 -23.55
CA SER A 70 -8.21 3.69 -24.70
C SER A 70 -8.01 5.01 -25.48
N THR A 71 -8.96 5.94 -25.43
CA THR A 71 -8.83 7.27 -26.05
C THR A 71 -8.05 8.26 -25.19
N LYS A 72 -7.91 8.00 -23.90
CA LYS A 72 -7.12 8.84 -23.01
C LYS A 72 -5.64 8.56 -23.23
N GLN A 73 -4.94 9.54 -23.79
CA GLN A 73 -3.49 9.58 -23.70
C GLN A 73 -3.11 9.57 -22.21
N VAL A 74 -2.33 8.57 -21.78
CA VAL A 74 -1.67 8.60 -20.47
C VAL A 74 -0.79 9.86 -20.46
N PRO A 75 -1.10 10.91 -19.66
CA PRO A 75 -0.28 12.11 -19.65
C PRO A 75 1.11 11.73 -19.12
N GLY A 76 2.15 11.83 -19.96
CA GLY A 76 3.52 11.44 -19.61
C GLY A 76 4.17 10.32 -20.44
N ARG A 77 3.54 9.85 -21.53
CA ARG A 77 4.10 8.78 -22.38
C ARG A 77 5.25 9.25 -23.31
N LYS A 78 6.35 9.74 -22.72
CA LYS A 78 7.70 9.67 -23.28
C LYS A 78 8.62 8.77 -22.46
N ASP A 79 8.32 8.60 -21.18
CA ASP A 79 8.87 7.56 -20.32
C ASP A 79 7.67 6.90 -19.62
N ALA A 80 7.12 5.84 -20.20
CA ALA A 80 6.05 5.11 -19.55
C ALA A 80 6.62 4.47 -18.28
N GLU A 81 6.18 4.93 -17.10
CA GLU A 81 6.40 4.16 -15.88
C GLU A 81 5.88 2.74 -16.14
N PRO A 82 6.69 1.70 -15.88
CA PRO A 82 6.28 0.33 -16.10
C PRO A 82 4.93 0.08 -15.43
N LEU A 83 4.04 -0.64 -16.13
CA LEU A 83 2.79 -1.12 -15.52
C LEU A 83 3.15 -1.82 -14.19
N PRO A 84 2.40 -1.59 -13.10
CA PRO A 84 2.66 -2.28 -11.84
C PRO A 84 2.72 -3.79 -12.09
N ASP A 85 3.79 -4.42 -11.62
CA ASP A 85 3.95 -5.87 -11.77
C ASP A 85 2.75 -6.55 -11.06
N PRO A 86 1.95 -7.38 -11.75
CA PRO A 86 0.82 -8.07 -11.13
C PRO A 86 1.23 -9.02 -9.99
N ASN A 87 2.51 -9.38 -9.90
CA ASN A 87 3.08 -10.17 -8.82
C ASN A 87 3.70 -9.32 -7.71
N ALA A 88 3.62 -7.99 -7.80
CA ALA A 88 4.11 -7.12 -6.74
C ALA A 88 3.31 -7.34 -5.45
N VAL A 89 4.03 -7.55 -4.36
CA VAL A 89 3.48 -7.83 -3.03
C VAL A 89 3.50 -6.58 -2.16
N PHE A 90 4.44 -5.67 -2.42
CA PHE A 90 4.53 -4.37 -1.78
C PHE A 90 5.21 -3.38 -2.72
N ASP A 91 4.51 -2.30 -3.08
CA ASP A 91 4.96 -1.33 -4.10
C ASP A 91 5.36 -2.03 -5.42
N THR A 92 6.66 -2.19 -5.67
CA THR A 92 7.23 -2.88 -6.85
C THR A 92 7.99 -4.16 -6.48
N LEU A 93 8.05 -4.52 -5.19
CA LEU A 93 8.72 -5.71 -4.70
C LEU A 93 7.91 -6.96 -5.03
N CYS A 94 8.59 -8.01 -5.46
CA CYS A 94 8.02 -9.31 -5.78
C CYS A 94 8.73 -10.39 -4.96
N PHE A 95 8.01 -11.45 -4.55
CA PHE A 95 8.68 -12.63 -4.01
C PHE A 95 9.67 -13.18 -5.04
N GLY A 96 10.82 -13.65 -4.57
CA GLY A 96 11.91 -14.12 -5.42
C GLY A 96 12.92 -13.03 -5.82
N ASP A 97 12.63 -11.74 -5.58
CA ASP A 97 13.59 -10.67 -5.86
C ASP A 97 14.91 -10.90 -5.08
N PRO A 98 16.07 -10.86 -5.75
CA PRO A 98 17.37 -10.83 -5.08
C PRO A 98 17.52 -9.59 -4.20
N ARG A 99 18.32 -9.68 -3.12
CA ARG A 99 18.58 -8.55 -2.21
C ARG A 99 18.98 -7.25 -2.91
N ALA A 100 19.80 -7.33 -3.95
CA ALA A 100 20.26 -6.16 -4.71
C ALA A 100 19.09 -5.47 -5.44
N ASP A 101 18.18 -6.26 -6.00
CA ASP A 101 17.00 -5.74 -6.71
C ASP A 101 16.00 -5.13 -5.73
N VAL A 102 15.80 -5.76 -4.56
CA VAL A 102 14.99 -5.17 -3.47
C VAL A 102 15.55 -3.80 -3.07
N ALA A 103 16.86 -3.70 -2.82
CA ALA A 103 17.49 -2.43 -2.46
C ALA A 103 17.30 -1.34 -3.53
N LYS A 104 17.45 -1.71 -4.81
CA LYS A 104 17.22 -0.80 -5.94
C LYS A 104 15.77 -0.31 -6.01
N LYS A 105 14.81 -1.25 -5.95
CA LYS A 105 13.38 -0.95 -5.99
C LYS A 105 12.94 -0.04 -4.84
N LEU A 106 13.44 -0.29 -3.63
CA LEU A 106 13.15 0.54 -2.45
C LEU A 106 13.67 1.97 -2.59
N LYS A 107 14.83 2.16 -3.23
CA LYS A 107 15.40 3.49 -3.52
C LYS A 107 14.54 4.29 -4.50
N GLU A 108 13.95 3.60 -5.48
CA GLU A 108 13.06 4.18 -6.49
C GLU A 108 11.62 4.37 -5.96
N SER A 109 11.31 3.80 -4.79
CA SER A 109 9.97 3.84 -4.21
C SER A 109 9.50 5.26 -3.88
N LYS A 110 8.26 5.54 -4.28
CA LYS A 110 7.54 6.76 -3.94
C LYS A 110 6.80 6.67 -2.62
N ILE A 111 6.69 5.48 -2.02
CA ILE A 111 5.90 5.25 -0.79
C ILE A 111 6.77 4.94 0.43
N VAL A 112 8.02 4.54 0.23
CA VAL A 112 9.01 4.38 1.31
C VAL A 112 10.25 5.24 1.11
N GLU A 113 10.99 5.44 2.18
CA GLU A 113 12.26 6.15 2.22
C GLU A 113 13.24 5.46 3.18
N ALA A 114 14.54 5.61 2.93
CA ALA A 114 15.56 5.17 3.87
C ALA A 114 15.61 6.11 5.09
N GLY A 115 15.64 5.53 6.28
CA GLY A 115 15.80 6.24 7.56
C GLY A 115 17.26 6.55 7.91
N LEU A 116 18.22 6.08 7.11
CA LEU A 116 19.65 6.27 7.28
C LEU A 116 20.34 6.50 5.92
N ASP A 117 21.54 7.09 5.96
CA ASP A 117 22.33 7.38 4.76
C ASP A 117 22.77 6.08 4.05
N GLU A 118 22.68 6.07 2.71
CA GLU A 118 22.94 4.89 1.87
C GLU A 118 24.32 4.26 2.10
N THR A 119 25.32 5.05 2.50
CA THR A 119 26.67 4.56 2.80
C THR A 119 26.72 3.55 3.95
N PHE A 120 25.69 3.54 4.81
CA PHE A 120 25.58 2.59 5.94
C PHE A 120 24.75 1.34 5.62
N LEU A 121 24.05 1.28 4.48
CA LEU A 121 23.21 0.13 4.10
C LEU A 121 24.00 -1.18 4.06
N GLY A 122 25.23 -1.16 3.55
CA GLY A 122 26.09 -2.34 3.49
C GLY A 122 26.51 -2.90 4.86
N ARG A 123 26.37 -2.11 5.93
CA ARG A 123 26.73 -2.51 7.30
C ARG A 123 25.52 -2.90 8.15
N VAL A 124 24.42 -2.14 8.03
CA VAL A 124 23.21 -2.32 8.83
C VAL A 124 22.25 -3.33 8.18
N GLY A 125 22.27 -3.45 6.86
CA GLY A 125 21.32 -4.24 6.10
C GLY A 125 20.01 -3.49 5.81
N LEU A 126 19.03 -4.22 5.27
CA LEU A 126 17.75 -3.65 4.83
C LEU A 126 16.69 -3.59 5.94
N ASN A 127 16.76 -4.48 6.94
CA ASN A 127 15.74 -4.62 7.97
C ASN A 127 15.72 -3.43 8.92
N GLY A 128 14.56 -2.79 9.07
CA GLY A 128 14.38 -1.58 9.86
C GLY A 128 14.93 -0.30 9.21
N THR A 129 15.54 -0.41 8.02
CA THR A 129 16.16 0.73 7.36
C THR A 129 15.15 1.58 6.61
N TYR A 130 14.21 0.96 5.91
CA TYR A 130 13.21 1.67 5.12
C TYR A 130 11.93 1.85 5.93
N ARG A 131 11.28 3.00 5.77
CA ARG A 131 9.98 3.30 6.39
C ARG A 131 9.02 3.98 5.42
N THR A 132 7.73 3.93 5.71
CA THR A 132 6.72 4.65 4.93
C THR A 132 6.97 6.15 4.97
N ARG A 133 6.88 6.83 3.81
CA ARG A 133 7.01 8.30 3.73
C ARG A 133 5.85 9.00 4.42
N LYS A 134 4.65 8.44 4.30
CA LYS A 134 3.44 8.92 4.97
C LYS A 134 3.12 8.04 6.15
N GLN A 135 2.51 8.64 7.16
CA GLN A 135 1.92 7.91 8.26
C GLN A 135 0.63 7.22 7.81
N ILE A 136 0.39 6.04 8.35
CA ILE A 136 -0.86 5.29 8.24
C ILE A 136 -1.41 5.24 9.68
N GLY A 137 -2.62 5.71 9.92
CA GLY A 137 -3.19 5.89 11.26
C GLY A 137 -2.27 6.57 12.26
N GLY A 138 -1.56 7.60 11.79
CA GLY A 138 -0.65 8.41 12.61
C GLY A 138 0.66 7.72 13.02
N LEU A 139 1.03 6.60 12.40
CA LEU A 139 2.30 5.91 12.62
C LEU A 139 3.04 5.66 11.29
N HIS A 140 4.36 5.77 11.32
CA HIS A 140 5.20 5.23 10.25
C HIS A 140 5.36 3.72 10.45
N CYS A 141 5.47 2.99 9.34
CA CYS A 141 5.82 1.58 9.36
C CYS A 141 7.21 1.39 8.77
N GLU A 142 8.06 0.65 9.48
CA GLU A 142 9.39 0.21 9.05
C GLU A 142 9.28 -1.15 8.34
N LEU A 143 10.17 -1.38 7.37
CA LEU A 143 10.18 -2.58 6.55
C LEU A 143 11.22 -3.57 7.02
N TYR A 144 10.81 -4.83 7.05
CA TYR A 144 11.62 -5.99 7.38
C TYR A 144 11.43 -7.06 6.31
N PHE A 145 12.48 -7.83 6.07
CA PHE A 145 12.57 -8.76 4.96
C PHE A 145 13.17 -10.08 5.43
N ASP A 146 12.53 -11.18 5.03
CA ASP A 146 13.13 -12.51 5.12
C ASP A 146 13.55 -13.01 3.74
N TRP A 147 14.55 -13.89 3.78
CA TRP A 147 15.26 -14.34 2.60
C TRP A 147 15.41 -15.86 2.61
N SER A 148 15.33 -16.47 1.44
CA SER A 148 15.70 -17.86 1.26
C SER A 148 17.21 -18.07 1.45
N ALA A 149 17.65 -19.32 1.57
CA ALA A 149 19.08 -19.67 1.59
C ALA A 149 19.83 -19.17 0.33
N GLY A 150 19.12 -19.08 -0.81
CA GLY A 150 19.65 -18.51 -2.05
C GLY A 150 19.68 -16.98 -2.10
N GLY A 151 19.20 -16.30 -1.06
CA GLY A 151 19.21 -14.84 -0.94
C GLY A 151 18.10 -14.11 -1.69
N ASN A 152 17.00 -14.81 -1.97
CA ASN A 152 15.82 -14.26 -2.64
C ASN A 152 14.73 -13.93 -1.62
N LEU A 153 13.96 -12.87 -1.87
CA LEU A 153 12.92 -12.37 -0.98
C LEU A 153 11.80 -13.40 -0.77
N THR A 154 11.48 -13.72 0.48
CA THR A 154 10.40 -14.66 0.84
C THR A 154 9.29 -14.02 1.68
N GLU A 155 9.61 -12.94 2.39
CA GLU A 155 8.65 -12.20 3.20
C GLU A 155 8.97 -10.70 3.17
N VAL A 156 7.92 -9.88 3.16
CA VAL A 156 7.99 -8.45 3.47
C VAL A 156 7.08 -8.17 4.66
N SER A 157 7.62 -7.58 5.70
CA SER A 157 6.87 -7.20 6.90
C SER A 157 6.92 -5.68 7.08
N LEU A 158 5.76 -5.05 7.24
CA LEU A 158 5.64 -3.68 7.74
C LEU A 158 5.38 -3.76 9.24
N GLN A 159 6.17 -3.03 10.02
CA GLN A 159 6.01 -2.97 11.46
C GLN A 159 5.96 -1.51 11.91
N THR A 160 4.98 -1.14 12.72
CA THR A 160 5.04 0.17 13.38
C THR A 160 6.17 0.20 14.40
N GLN A 161 6.69 1.39 14.70
CA GLN A 161 7.48 1.56 15.92
C GLN A 161 6.64 1.15 17.15
N GLY A 162 7.29 0.48 18.10
CA GLY A 162 6.64 -0.01 19.31
C GLY A 162 6.08 1.14 20.15
N VAL A 163 4.82 1.03 20.58
CA VAL A 163 4.14 1.99 21.45
C VAL A 163 3.95 1.44 22.86
N ASP A 164 3.78 2.34 23.83
CA ASP A 164 3.43 1.97 25.19
C ASP A 164 2.00 1.43 25.33
N ARG A 165 1.77 0.70 26.42
CA ARG A 165 0.47 0.13 26.79
C ARG A 165 -0.68 1.14 26.73
N THR A 166 -0.43 2.38 27.13
CA THR A 166 -1.42 3.47 27.16
C THR A 166 -1.88 3.88 25.75
N ALA A 167 -1.07 3.66 24.73
CA ALA A 167 -1.37 3.99 23.34
C ALA A 167 -2.05 2.83 22.57
N TYR A 168 -2.17 1.64 23.18
CA TYR A 168 -2.66 0.43 22.54
C TYR A 168 -4.10 0.56 22.01
N ALA A 169 -5.04 0.91 22.90
CA ALA A 169 -6.46 1.00 22.55
C ALA A 169 -6.82 2.22 21.69
N GLY A 170 -5.94 3.22 21.64
CA GLY A 170 -6.14 4.46 20.88
C GLY A 170 -5.34 4.45 19.59
N ARG A 171 -4.07 4.89 19.66
CA ARG A 171 -3.21 5.11 18.49
C ARG A 171 -2.94 3.82 17.72
N LEU A 172 -2.62 2.73 18.42
CA LEU A 172 -2.28 1.47 17.76
C LEU A 172 -3.49 0.83 17.08
N LYS A 173 -4.65 0.84 17.76
CA LYS A 173 -5.94 0.42 17.17
C LYS A 173 -6.31 1.24 15.93
N GLY A 174 -6.09 2.56 15.96
CA GLY A 174 -6.32 3.43 14.80
C GLY A 174 -5.47 3.05 13.59
N ASN A 175 -4.16 2.86 13.79
CA ASN A 175 -3.25 2.38 12.75
C ASN A 175 -3.64 1.00 12.20
N TRP A 176 -3.98 0.05 13.07
CA TRP A 176 -4.47 -1.26 12.66
C TRP A 176 -5.71 -1.16 11.77
N SER A 177 -6.68 -0.33 12.14
CA SER A 177 -7.92 -0.15 11.37
C SER A 177 -7.64 0.41 9.97
N GLU A 178 -6.78 1.44 9.88
CA GLU A 178 -6.43 2.02 8.58
C GLU A 178 -5.65 1.04 7.68
N LEU A 179 -4.78 0.21 8.27
CA LEU A 179 -4.08 -0.84 7.52
C LEU A 179 -5.05 -1.93 7.05
N ALA A 180 -6.05 -2.31 7.85
CA ALA A 180 -7.09 -3.27 7.45
C ALA A 180 -7.89 -2.74 6.25
N ASP A 181 -8.29 -1.46 6.29
CA ASP A 181 -9.01 -0.79 5.20
C ASP A 181 -8.16 -0.71 3.93
N LEU A 182 -6.88 -0.35 4.07
CA LEU A 182 -5.93 -0.29 2.95
C LEU A 182 -5.73 -1.66 2.30
N LEU A 183 -5.46 -2.70 3.09
CA LEU A 183 -5.28 -4.06 2.59
C LEU A 183 -6.56 -4.58 1.92
N THR A 184 -7.73 -4.26 2.48
CA THR A 184 -9.01 -4.61 1.87
C THR A 184 -9.24 -3.88 0.55
N MET A 185 -8.83 -2.61 0.44
CA MET A 185 -8.89 -1.87 -0.81
C MET A 185 -7.96 -2.49 -1.88
N LEU A 186 -6.77 -2.93 -1.49
CA LEU A 186 -5.75 -3.44 -2.41
C LEU A 186 -5.99 -4.91 -2.84
N HIS A 187 -6.49 -5.74 -1.93
CA HIS A 187 -6.57 -7.19 -2.12
C HIS A 187 -8.00 -7.74 -2.04
N GLY A 188 -9.00 -6.88 -1.87
CA GLY A 188 -10.40 -7.28 -1.70
C GLY A 188 -10.71 -7.75 -0.28
N LYS A 189 -11.86 -8.41 -0.10
CA LYS A 189 -12.31 -8.85 1.23
C LYS A 189 -11.32 -9.85 1.84
N PRO A 190 -11.01 -9.75 3.16
CA PRO A 190 -10.20 -10.74 3.84
C PRO A 190 -10.88 -12.12 3.81
N LEU A 191 -10.08 -13.18 3.68
CA LEU A 191 -10.53 -14.57 3.83
C LEU A 191 -10.92 -14.88 5.27
N GLN A 192 -10.26 -14.24 6.23
CA GLN A 192 -10.55 -14.33 7.66
C GLN A 192 -10.29 -12.96 8.28
N HIS A 193 -11.14 -12.55 9.22
CA HIS A 193 -10.99 -11.32 9.98
C HIS A 193 -11.47 -11.54 11.41
N ALA A 194 -10.98 -10.72 12.33
CA ALA A 194 -11.37 -10.66 13.72
C ALA A 194 -11.26 -9.21 14.20
N ASP A 195 -11.82 -8.94 15.38
CA ASP A 195 -11.66 -7.65 16.04
C ASP A 195 -10.18 -7.36 16.38
N PHE A 196 -9.90 -6.11 16.74
CA PHE A 196 -8.58 -5.69 17.19
C PHE A 196 -8.12 -6.58 18.36
N PRO A 197 -6.94 -7.23 18.29
CA PRO A 197 -6.53 -8.19 19.30
C PRO A 197 -6.57 -7.61 20.71
N PRO A 198 -7.03 -8.38 21.72
CA PRO A 198 -7.03 -7.91 23.09
C PRO A 198 -5.61 -7.92 23.66
N ILE A 199 -5.23 -6.83 24.33
CA ILE A 199 -3.87 -6.65 24.87
C ILE A 199 -3.43 -7.77 25.82
N GLY A 200 -4.38 -8.43 26.50
CA GLY A 200 -4.11 -9.51 27.44
C GLY A 200 -3.66 -10.82 26.80
N GLU A 201 -3.85 -10.99 25.49
CA GLU A 201 -3.40 -12.16 24.74
C GLU A 201 -1.98 -11.98 24.19
N LEU A 202 -1.46 -10.76 24.15
CA LEU A 202 -0.12 -10.48 23.63
C LEU A 202 0.97 -10.88 24.61
N GLN A 203 1.99 -11.53 24.08
CA GLN A 203 3.23 -11.93 24.75
C GLN A 203 4.41 -11.46 23.90
N ASP A 204 5.60 -11.35 24.51
CA ASP A 204 6.78 -10.89 23.79
C ASP A 204 7.09 -11.89 22.67
N ASP A 205 7.41 -11.35 21.50
CA ASP A 205 7.69 -12.07 20.25
C ASP A 205 6.50 -12.89 19.69
N LEU A 206 5.30 -12.71 20.25
CA LEU A 206 4.08 -13.34 19.74
C LEU A 206 3.35 -12.41 18.75
N PHE A 207 3.25 -12.85 17.50
CA PHE A 207 2.38 -12.22 16.50
C PHE A 207 0.98 -12.84 16.53
N LEU A 208 -0.02 -12.03 16.88
CA LEU A 208 -1.43 -12.40 16.83
C LEU A 208 -2.09 -11.87 15.56
N ALA A 209 -2.25 -12.73 14.56
CA ALA A 209 -2.92 -12.41 13.32
C ALA A 209 -4.44 -12.25 13.53
N SER A 210 -4.96 -11.10 13.12
CA SER A 210 -6.40 -10.78 13.14
C SER A 210 -7.04 -10.96 11.77
N HIS A 211 -6.30 -10.74 10.69
CA HIS A 211 -6.81 -10.80 9.33
C HIS A 211 -5.89 -11.59 8.40
N LEU A 212 -6.48 -12.17 7.35
CA LEU A 212 -5.81 -12.91 6.29
C LEU A 212 -6.40 -12.53 4.93
N TRP A 213 -5.55 -12.17 3.96
CA TRP A 213 -5.91 -11.98 2.55
C TRP A 213 -5.16 -12.94 1.63
N ARG A 214 -5.79 -13.26 0.49
CA ARG A 214 -5.13 -13.88 -0.66
C ARG A 214 -4.50 -12.80 -1.52
N LEU A 215 -3.22 -12.95 -1.84
CA LEU A 215 -2.55 -12.11 -2.83
C LEU A 215 -2.79 -12.65 -4.25
N GLU A 216 -2.97 -11.76 -5.23
CA GLU A 216 -3.22 -12.12 -6.63
C GLU A 216 -2.02 -12.85 -7.24
N GLY A 217 -0.80 -12.36 -7.00
CA GLY A 217 0.46 -12.98 -7.42
C GLY A 217 0.86 -14.26 -6.68
N GLY A 218 0.01 -14.74 -5.76
CA GLY A 218 0.31 -15.88 -4.89
C GLY A 218 0.82 -15.47 -3.51
N GLY A 219 0.74 -16.40 -2.56
CA GLY A 219 1.02 -16.14 -1.15
C GLY A 219 -0.17 -15.57 -0.37
N SER A 220 0.14 -14.89 0.73
CA SER A 220 -0.84 -14.36 1.69
C SER A 220 -0.37 -13.06 2.33
N ALA A 221 -1.31 -12.20 2.71
CA ALA A 221 -1.07 -11.08 3.61
C ALA A 221 -1.78 -11.32 4.95
N LEU A 222 -1.08 -11.05 6.05
CA LEU A 222 -1.59 -11.12 7.41
C LEU A 222 -1.51 -9.73 8.04
N LEU A 223 -2.53 -9.35 8.81
CA LEU A 223 -2.49 -8.17 9.67
C LEU A 223 -2.76 -8.59 11.11
N GLY A 224 -2.00 -8.05 12.03
CA GLY A 224 -2.17 -8.35 13.45
C GLY A 224 -1.35 -7.42 14.35
N THR A 225 -1.26 -7.80 15.61
CA THR A 225 -0.45 -7.09 16.60
C THR A 225 0.62 -8.01 17.16
N SER A 226 1.75 -7.42 17.57
CA SER A 226 2.82 -8.11 18.27
C SER A 226 3.26 -7.30 19.49
N MET A 227 4.02 -7.93 20.38
CA MET A 227 4.74 -7.27 21.47
C MET A 227 6.24 -7.58 21.33
N GLN A 228 7.07 -6.56 21.47
CA GLN A 228 8.52 -6.71 21.45
C GLN A 228 9.14 -5.81 22.52
N GLY A 229 9.89 -6.41 23.45
CA GLY A 229 10.53 -5.67 24.54
C GLY A 229 9.51 -4.88 25.38
N GLY A 230 8.31 -5.44 25.59
CA GLY A 230 7.22 -4.77 26.31
C GLY A 230 6.55 -3.59 25.58
N LYS A 231 6.90 -3.35 24.31
CA LYS A 231 6.23 -2.38 23.44
C LYS A 231 5.30 -3.09 22.46
N PHE A 232 4.21 -2.45 22.10
CA PHE A 232 3.19 -3.01 21.24
C PHE A 232 3.30 -2.45 19.82
N LEU A 233 3.15 -3.31 18.83
CA LEU A 233 3.25 -2.91 17.43
C LEU A 233 2.14 -3.56 16.59
N VAL A 234 1.81 -2.92 15.48
CA VAL A 234 1.01 -3.52 14.40
C VAL A 234 1.98 -4.06 13.36
N VAL A 235 1.68 -5.26 12.88
CA VAL A 235 2.46 -5.93 11.84
C VAL A 235 1.54 -6.27 10.68
N VAL A 236 1.98 -5.91 9.48
CA VAL A 236 1.47 -6.50 8.23
C VAL A 236 2.56 -7.39 7.67
N ARG A 237 2.27 -8.67 7.47
CA ARG A 237 3.20 -9.65 6.92
C ARG A 237 2.71 -10.13 5.56
N PHE A 238 3.49 -9.89 4.52
CA PHE A 238 3.32 -10.46 3.19
C PHE A 238 4.26 -11.65 3.04
N THR A 239 3.71 -12.85 2.88
CA THR A 239 4.49 -14.09 2.76
C THR A 239 4.16 -14.84 1.48
N GLN A 240 5.18 -15.49 0.90
CA GLN A 240 5.00 -16.42 -0.22
C GLN A 240 4.13 -17.63 0.15
N GLU A 241 3.97 -17.91 1.45
CA GLU A 241 3.17 -19.04 1.92
C GLU A 241 1.68 -18.83 1.65
N ARG A 242 1.04 -19.90 1.17
CA ARG A 242 -0.40 -19.96 0.91
C ARG A 242 -1.12 -20.45 2.17
N ILE A 243 -1.38 -19.51 3.08
CA ILE A 243 -2.08 -19.76 4.32
C ILE A 243 -3.57 -20.00 4.03
N ASN A 244 -4.14 -20.96 4.75
CA ASN A 244 -5.57 -21.25 4.73
C ASN A 244 -6.20 -20.71 6.01
N PRO A 245 -7.44 -20.20 5.95
CA PRO A 245 -8.19 -19.82 7.15
C PRO A 245 -8.29 -20.97 8.14
N VAL A 246 -8.18 -20.67 9.42
CA VAL A 246 -8.44 -21.66 10.48
C VAL A 246 -9.95 -21.77 10.60
N THR A 247 -10.49 -22.96 10.35
CA THR A 247 -11.89 -23.26 10.63
C THR A 247 -12.02 -23.55 12.11
N VAL A 248 -12.69 -22.65 12.84
CA VAL A 248 -13.08 -22.92 14.22
C VAL A 248 -14.41 -23.70 14.15
N PRO A 249 -14.50 -24.90 14.74
CA PRO A 249 -15.71 -25.71 14.73
C PRO A 249 -16.89 -25.06 15.45
#